data_AF-A0AA90TWF1-F1
#
_entry.id   AF-A0AA90TWF1-F1
#
_cell.length_a   1.000
_cell.length_b   1.000
_cell.length_c   1.000
_cell.angle_alpha   90.00
_cell.angle_beta   90.00
_cell.angle_gamma   90.00
#
_symmetry.space_group_name_H-M   'P 1'
#
loop_
_entity.id
_entity.type
_entity.pdbx_description
1 polymer ?
#
loop_
_entity_poly.entity_id
_entity_poly.type
_entity_poly.pdbx_seq_one_letter_code
_entity_poly.pdbx_strand_id
1 'polypeptide(L)'
;MKRPFLIILFILIFLMVYLQNSINTLAENNYLLQDNKEKQFISAREFLQSGKLTEYTQYKDADINFQQKLLYKDLNRFIKSNVNDYFYTNLINIYSNPNNSVSPNRQVYFFCSILDNDKTFKYKFIILDAETSKPLREGYRKGSKQTN
;
A
#
# COMPACT_ATOMS: atom_id res chain seq x y z
N MET A 1 -44.75 32.10 8.54
CA MET A 1 -44.93 30.63 8.43
C MET A 1 -43.72 29.93 9.02
N LYS A 2 -43.88 29.19 10.13
CA LYS A 2 -42.83 28.27 10.61
C LYS A 2 -42.65 27.20 9.51
N ARG A 3 -41.41 26.88 9.14
CA ARG A 3 -41.08 25.83 8.15
C ARG A 3 -40.59 24.58 8.90
N PRO A 4 -41.44 23.89 9.68
CA PRO A 4 -41.02 22.76 10.52
C PRO A 4 -40.40 21.63 9.69
N PHE A 5 -40.85 21.45 8.45
CA PHE A 5 -40.28 20.49 7.51
C PHE A 5 -38.79 20.70 7.24
N LEU A 6 -38.33 21.95 7.18
CA LEU A 6 -36.92 22.26 6.88
C LEU A 6 -36.03 21.95 8.08
N ILE A 7 -36.55 22.12 9.30
CA ILE A 7 -35.87 21.76 10.55
C ILE A 7 -35.78 20.23 10.68
N ILE A 8 -36.88 19.51 10.43
CA ILE A 8 -36.93 18.04 10.46
C ILE A 8 -35.94 17.45 9.45
N LEU A 9 -35.89 18.01 8.23
CA LEU A 9 -34.94 17.58 7.20
C LEU A 9 -33.49 17.79 7.65
N PHE A 10 -33.18 18.92 8.26
CA PHE A 10 -31.83 19.21 8.75
C PHE A 10 -31.39 18.23 9.85
N ILE A 11 -32.31 17.91 10.78
CA ILE A 11 -32.07 16.92 11.84
C ILE A 11 -31.80 15.53 11.25
N LEU A 12 -32.58 15.12 10.25
CA LEU A 12 -32.39 13.84 9.56
C LEU A 12 -31.02 13.74 8.88
N ILE A 13 -30.58 14.82 8.21
CA ILE A 13 -29.26 14.87 7.57
C ILE A 13 -28.15 14.76 8.64
N PHE A 14 -28.25 15.54 9.72
CA PHE A 14 -27.27 15.48 10.81
C PHE A 14 -27.20 14.09 11.47
N LEU A 15 -28.36 13.45 11.67
CA LEU A 15 -28.43 12.09 12.23
C LEU A 15 -27.75 11.08 11.30
N MET A 16 -28.01 11.14 9.99
CA MET A 16 -27.35 10.27 9.02
C MET A 16 -25.83 10.46 8.98
N VAL A 17 -25.36 11.72 9.03
CA VAL A 17 -23.92 12.02 9.10
C VAL A 17 -23.31 11.47 10.40
N TYR A 18 -23.99 11.62 11.54
CA TYR A 18 -23.53 11.09 12.82
C TYR A 18 -23.44 9.55 12.82
N LEU A 19 -24.46 8.87 12.30
CA LEU A 19 -24.48 7.41 12.13
C LEU A 19 -23.33 6.94 11.25
N GLN A 20 -23.10 7.61 10.11
CA GLN A 20 -22.03 7.23 9.19
C GLN A 20 -20.65 7.45 9.80
N ASN A 21 -20.43 8.55 10.52
CA ASN A 21 -19.18 8.79 11.24
C ASN A 21 -18.95 7.74 12.33
N SER A 22 -19.98 7.32 13.07
CA SER A 22 -19.87 6.29 14.10
C SER A 22 -19.53 4.91 13.53
N ILE A 23 -20.07 4.57 12.35
CA ILE A 23 -19.73 3.32 11.66
C ILE A 23 -18.29 3.37 11.15
N ASN A 24 -17.86 4.50 10.60
CA ASN A 24 -16.48 4.69 10.12
C ASN A 24 -15.47 4.57 11.26
N THR A 25 -15.72 5.18 12.43
CA THR A 25 -14.83 5.07 13.60
C THR A 25 -14.76 3.65 14.14
N LEU A 26 -15.89 2.93 14.19
CA LEU A 26 -15.90 1.52 14.58
C LEU A 26 -15.08 0.66 13.61
N ALA A 27 -15.27 0.84 12.30
CA ALA A 27 -14.50 0.13 11.28
C ALA A 27 -13.01 0.42 11.40
N GLU A 28 -12.62 1.67 11.65
CA GLU A 28 -11.22 2.06 11.80
C GLU A 28 -10.57 1.44 13.05
N ASN A 29 -11.31 1.40 14.16
CA ASN A 29 -10.83 0.81 15.42
C ASN A 29 -10.65 -0.71 15.34
N ASN A 30 -11.26 -1.39 14.38
CA ASN A 30 -11.12 -2.84 14.19
C ASN A 30 -9.80 -3.22 13.49
N TYR A 31 -9.10 -2.27 12.86
CA TYR A 31 -7.77 -2.54 12.30
C TYR A 31 -6.71 -2.55 13.41
N LEU A 32 -5.84 -3.57 13.38
CA LEU A 32 -4.66 -3.62 14.28
C LEU A 32 -3.68 -2.48 13.94
N LEU A 33 -3.51 -2.19 12.65
CA LEU A 33 -2.75 -1.05 12.17
C LEU A 33 -3.70 0.03 11.64
N GLN A 34 -4.02 0.99 12.49
CA GLN A 34 -4.99 2.07 12.24
C GLN A 34 -4.48 3.12 11.24
N ASP A 35 -5.39 3.94 10.69
CA ASP A 35 -5.10 5.08 9.82
C ASP A 35 -3.98 5.96 10.40
N ASN A 36 -3.01 6.30 9.55
CA ASN A 36 -2.00 7.30 9.85
C ASN A 36 -1.74 8.23 8.66
N LYS A 37 -2.67 8.39 7.72
CA LYS A 37 -2.54 9.21 6.49
C LYS A 37 -2.13 10.66 6.76
N GLU A 38 -2.57 11.24 7.88
CA GLU A 38 -2.26 12.61 8.26
C GLU A 38 -0.89 12.75 8.94
N LYS A 39 -0.31 11.64 9.42
CA LYS A 39 1.03 11.64 10.01
C LYS A 39 2.07 11.89 8.92
N GLN A 40 3.10 12.66 9.24
CA GLN A 40 4.19 12.91 8.31
C GLN A 40 5.33 11.91 8.57
N PHE A 41 5.72 11.22 7.51
CA PHE A 41 6.88 10.32 7.50
C PHE A 41 7.83 10.75 6.38
N ILE A 42 9.12 10.45 6.54
CA ILE A 42 10.13 10.66 5.50
C ILE A 42 9.78 9.88 4.21
N SER A 43 10.45 10.20 3.11
CA SER A 43 10.27 9.45 1.87
C SER A 43 10.84 8.03 1.97
N ALA A 44 10.35 7.11 1.12
CA ALA A 44 10.89 5.75 1.05
C ALA A 44 12.39 5.73 0.68
N ARG A 45 12.84 6.67 -0.17
CA ARG A 45 14.24 6.82 -0.54
C ARG A 45 15.09 7.20 0.67
N GLU A 46 14.68 8.23 1.43
CA GLU A 46 15.38 8.65 2.65
C GLU A 46 15.38 7.52 3.69
N PHE A 47 14.27 6.79 3.83
CA PHE A 47 14.20 5.63 4.72
C PHE A 47 15.22 4.55 4.32
N LEU A 48 15.31 4.21 3.04
CA LEU A 48 16.30 3.25 2.53
C LEU A 48 17.73 3.73 2.80
N GLN A 49 18.02 5.01 2.55
CA GLN A 49 19.35 5.60 2.78
C GLN A 49 19.74 5.65 4.26
N SER A 50 18.77 5.66 5.18
CA SER A 50 19.04 5.63 6.62
C SER A 50 19.69 4.32 7.11
N GLY A 51 19.72 3.27 6.29
CA GLY A 51 20.30 1.97 6.65
C GLY A 51 19.47 1.14 7.62
N LYS A 52 18.28 1.61 8.03
CA LYS A 52 17.36 0.88 8.91
C LYS A 52 16.77 -0.38 8.26
N LEU A 53 16.80 -0.47 6.94
CA LEU A 53 16.31 -1.62 6.19
C LEU A 53 17.45 -2.62 5.96
N THR A 54 17.58 -3.61 6.84
CA THR A 54 18.71 -4.56 6.83
C THR A 54 18.44 -5.83 6.03
N GLU A 55 17.18 -6.29 5.98
CA GLU A 55 16.82 -7.59 5.37
C GLU A 55 16.47 -7.49 3.88
N TYR A 56 16.37 -6.27 3.34
CA TYR A 56 16.09 -6.02 1.93
C TYR A 56 17.19 -5.16 1.30
N THR A 57 17.63 -5.61 0.13
CA THR A 57 18.51 -4.84 -0.76
C THR A 57 17.89 -4.82 -2.14
N GLN A 58 18.18 -3.82 -2.97
CA GLN A 58 17.78 -3.86 -4.38
C GLN A 58 18.77 -4.73 -5.18
N TYR A 59 18.37 -5.26 -6.34
CA TYR A 59 19.34 -5.88 -7.25
C TYR A 59 20.23 -4.78 -7.86
N LYS A 60 21.54 -5.06 -7.96
CA LYS A 60 22.51 -4.14 -8.54
C LYS A 60 22.17 -3.80 -10.01
N ASP A 61 21.73 -4.80 -10.76
CA ASP A 61 21.42 -4.71 -12.19
C ASP A 61 19.91 -4.80 -12.45
N ALA A 62 19.09 -4.23 -11.55
CA ALA A 62 17.64 -4.21 -11.73
C ALA A 62 17.21 -3.25 -12.84
N ASP A 63 16.30 -3.70 -13.70
CA ASP A 63 15.65 -2.87 -14.71
C ASP A 63 14.66 -1.90 -14.08
N ILE A 64 13.99 -2.31 -12.99
CA ILE A 64 13.02 -1.48 -12.27
C ILE A 64 13.29 -1.54 -10.77
N ASN A 65 13.31 -0.36 -10.15
CA ASN A 65 13.45 -0.19 -8.72
C ASN A 65 12.36 0.76 -8.20
N PHE A 66 11.38 0.22 -7.49
CA PHE A 66 10.39 1.01 -6.76
C PHE A 66 10.88 1.31 -5.34
N GLN A 67 10.75 2.57 -4.95
CA GLN A 67 11.02 3.10 -3.61
C GLN A 67 9.91 4.11 -3.31
N GLN A 68 8.74 3.66 -2.88
CA GLN A 68 7.56 4.52 -2.77
C GLN A 68 6.96 4.51 -1.37
N LYS A 69 6.66 5.71 -0.85
CA LYS A 69 5.73 5.86 0.29
C LYS A 69 4.34 6.11 -0.29
N LEU A 70 3.35 5.33 0.13
CA LEU A 70 1.97 5.40 -0.37
C LEU A 70 0.98 4.86 0.67
N LEU A 71 -0.32 5.07 0.47
CA LEU A 71 -1.36 4.44 1.30
C LEU A 71 -1.53 2.97 0.89
N TYR A 72 -1.75 2.09 1.85
CA TYR A 72 -1.82 0.65 1.63
C TYR A 72 -2.82 0.26 0.53
N LYS A 73 -3.98 0.93 0.47
CA LYS A 73 -5.00 0.73 -0.57
C LYS A 73 -4.54 1.08 -2.00
N ASP A 74 -3.56 1.97 -2.14
CA ASP A 74 -3.10 2.46 -3.44
C ASP A 74 -2.00 1.59 -4.05
N LEU A 75 -1.53 0.56 -3.33
CA LEU A 75 -0.43 -0.29 -3.77
C LEU A 75 -0.69 -1.00 -5.10
N ASN A 76 -1.89 -1.57 -5.27
CA ASN A 76 -2.30 -2.21 -6.52
C ASN A 76 -2.30 -1.20 -7.69
N ARG A 77 -2.95 -0.05 -7.49
CA ARG A 77 -3.03 1.00 -8.50
C ARG A 77 -1.64 1.50 -8.89
N PHE A 78 -0.77 1.72 -7.91
CA PHE A 78 0.60 2.15 -8.14
C PHE A 78 1.35 1.17 -9.04
N ILE A 79 1.30 -0.14 -8.74
CA ILE A 79 1.98 -1.15 -9.57
C ILE A 79 1.39 -1.13 -10.99
N LYS A 80 0.06 -1.21 -11.13
CA LYS A 80 -0.62 -1.23 -12.43
C LYS A 80 -0.26 -0.04 -13.32
N SER A 81 -0.09 1.14 -12.73
CA SER A 81 0.22 2.37 -13.48
C SER A 81 1.70 2.53 -13.84
N ASN A 82 2.62 1.79 -13.21
CA ASN A 82 4.06 1.97 -13.37
C ASN A 82 4.77 0.80 -14.06
N VAL A 83 4.06 -0.28 -14.39
CA VAL A 83 4.60 -1.40 -15.15
C VAL A 83 3.67 -1.82 -16.27
N ASN A 84 4.21 -2.50 -17.28
CA ASN A 84 3.41 -3.10 -18.34
C ASN A 84 2.63 -4.34 -17.83
N ASP A 85 1.69 -4.84 -18.63
CA ASP A 85 0.83 -5.97 -18.26
C ASP A 85 1.61 -7.26 -17.95
N TYR A 86 2.76 -7.46 -18.62
CA TYR A 86 3.65 -8.60 -18.35
C TYR A 86 4.18 -8.58 -16.92
N PHE A 87 4.73 -7.45 -16.48
CA PHE A 87 5.21 -7.29 -15.11
C PHE A 87 4.07 -7.30 -14.11
N TYR A 88 2.97 -6.59 -14.40
CA TYR A 88 1.81 -6.53 -13.51
C TYR A 88 1.30 -7.94 -13.15
N THR A 89 1.10 -8.79 -14.18
CA THR A 89 0.66 -10.18 -13.99
C THR A 89 1.65 -10.99 -13.15
N ASN A 90 2.96 -10.79 -13.34
CA ASN A 90 3.98 -11.50 -12.57
C ASN A 90 4.11 -11.04 -11.11
N LEU A 91 3.67 -9.80 -10.81
CA LEU A 91 3.70 -9.18 -9.49
C LEU A 91 2.38 -9.35 -8.72
N ILE A 92 1.44 -10.15 -9.24
CA ILE A 92 0.11 -10.39 -8.65
C ILE A 92 0.16 -10.77 -7.18
N ASN A 93 1.18 -11.54 -6.80
CA ASN A 93 1.38 -11.94 -5.42
C ASN A 93 1.51 -10.75 -4.48
N ILE A 94 2.02 -9.60 -4.91
CA ILE A 94 2.21 -8.43 -4.04
C ILE A 94 0.87 -7.84 -3.58
N TYR A 95 -0.13 -7.77 -4.46
CA TYR A 95 -1.37 -7.00 -4.22
C TYR A 95 -2.65 -7.85 -4.12
N SER A 96 -2.64 -9.13 -4.52
CA SER A 96 -3.85 -9.97 -4.53
C SER A 96 -4.27 -10.54 -3.17
N ASN A 97 -3.49 -10.33 -2.10
CA ASN A 97 -3.83 -10.77 -0.75
C ASN A 97 -3.70 -9.59 0.23
N PRO A 98 -4.71 -8.71 0.29
CA PRO A 98 -4.71 -7.60 1.23
C PRO A 98 -4.78 -8.11 2.68
N ASN A 99 -3.99 -7.52 3.56
CA ASN A 99 -4.01 -7.84 4.98
C ASN A 99 -5.18 -7.10 5.65
N ASN A 100 -6.22 -7.83 6.05
CA ASN A 100 -7.43 -7.28 6.67
C ASN A 100 -7.16 -6.62 8.04
N SER A 101 -6.00 -6.82 8.65
CA SER A 101 -5.60 -6.16 9.90
C SER A 101 -4.98 -4.78 9.68
N VAL A 102 -4.82 -4.33 8.43
CA VAL A 102 -4.19 -3.06 8.07
C VAL A 102 -5.23 -2.12 7.48
N SER A 103 -5.34 -0.92 8.05
CA SER A 103 -6.22 0.12 7.53
C SER A 103 -5.87 0.47 6.08
N PRO A 104 -6.85 0.63 5.18
CA PRO A 104 -6.63 1.09 3.81
C PRO A 104 -5.86 2.42 3.72
N ASN A 105 -5.98 3.28 4.72
CA ASN A 105 -5.31 4.59 4.82
C ASN A 105 -3.98 4.52 5.58
N ARG A 106 -3.50 3.33 5.93
CA ARG A 106 -2.17 3.16 6.51
C ARG A 106 -1.09 3.51 5.48
N GLN A 107 -0.17 4.40 5.82
CA GLN A 107 1.02 4.70 5.02
C GLN A 107 2.03 3.55 5.15
N VAL A 108 2.55 3.11 4.00
CA VAL A 108 3.54 2.04 3.90
C VAL A 108 4.71 2.47 3.04
N TYR A 109 5.89 1.91 3.30
CA TYR A 109 6.99 1.93 2.36
C TYR A 109 6.94 0.67 1.49
N PHE A 110 6.88 0.86 0.18
CA PHE A 110 6.95 -0.20 -0.81
C PHE A 110 8.30 -0.14 -1.52
N PHE A 111 9.08 -1.20 -1.34
CA PHE A 111 10.31 -1.42 -2.07
C PHE A 111 10.16 -2.65 -2.95
N CYS A 112 10.47 -2.51 -4.23
CA CYS A 112 10.47 -3.64 -5.16
C CYS A 112 11.60 -3.47 -6.16
N SER A 113 12.27 -4.57 -6.47
CA SER A 113 13.39 -4.60 -7.40
C SER A 113 13.14 -5.74 -8.37
N ILE A 114 13.08 -5.42 -9.66
CA ILE A 114 12.76 -6.33 -10.75
C ILE A 114 13.97 -6.38 -11.67
N LEU A 115 14.39 -7.60 -11.99
CA LEU A 115 15.41 -7.87 -12.99
C LEU A 115 14.84 -8.87 -13.99
N ASP A 116 14.77 -8.44 -15.23
CA ASP A 116 14.23 -9.18 -16.36
C ASP A 116 15.21 -9.15 -17.54
N ASN A 117 16.03 -10.19 -17.64
CA ASN A 117 16.96 -10.37 -18.76
C ASN A 117 16.55 -11.57 -19.63
N ASP A 118 17.34 -11.83 -20.68
CA ASP A 118 17.06 -12.89 -21.65
C ASP A 118 16.97 -14.28 -21.02
N LYS A 119 17.64 -14.50 -19.88
CA LYS A 119 17.74 -15.81 -19.22
C LYS A 119 16.82 -15.94 -18.02
N THR A 120 16.51 -14.85 -17.35
CA THR A 120 15.88 -14.87 -16.02
C THR A 120 14.96 -13.68 -15.82
N PHE A 121 13.79 -13.98 -15.27
CA PHE A 121 12.92 -13.01 -14.65
C PHE A 121 12.96 -13.22 -13.13
N LYS A 122 13.34 -12.20 -12.37
CA LYS A 122 13.29 -12.26 -10.90
C LYS A 122 12.84 -10.93 -10.32
N TYR A 123 12.11 -11.00 -9.20
CA TYR A 123 11.82 -9.83 -8.40
C TYR A 123 11.96 -10.16 -6.92
N LYS A 124 12.21 -9.13 -6.12
CA LYS A 124 12.05 -9.16 -4.67
C LYS A 124 11.39 -7.88 -4.20
N PHE A 125 10.53 -7.98 -3.20
CA PHE A 125 9.81 -6.85 -2.65
C PHE A 125 9.70 -6.96 -1.13
N ILE A 126 9.52 -5.81 -0.50
CA ILE A 126 9.14 -5.68 0.91
C ILE A 126 8.19 -4.49 1.05
N ILE A 127 7.16 -4.68 1.88
CA ILE A 127 6.19 -3.68 2.30
C ILE A 127 6.38 -3.50 3.80
N LEU A 128 6.75 -2.29 4.22
CA LEU A 128 6.94 -1.94 5.62
C LEU A 128 5.85 -0.97 6.07
N ASP A 129 5.42 -1.09 7.32
CA ASP A 129 4.63 -0.04 7.96
C ASP A 129 5.50 1.21 8.12
N ALA A 130 5.03 2.38 7.64
CA ALA A 130 5.84 3.59 7.67
C ALA A 130 6.10 4.12 9.09
N GLU A 131 5.22 3.79 10.05
CA GLU A 131 5.33 4.23 11.43
C GLU A 131 6.25 3.34 12.27
N THR A 132 6.02 2.02 12.23
CA THR A 132 6.77 1.07 13.07
C THR A 132 7.98 0.47 12.36
N SER A 133 8.13 0.69 11.05
CA SER A 133 9.16 0.07 10.20
C SER A 133 9.11 -1.45 10.16
N LYS A 134 8.06 -2.08 10.72
CA LYS A 134 7.91 -3.53 10.73
C LYS A 134 7.48 -4.04 9.35
N PRO A 135 7.99 -5.21 8.91
CA PRO A 135 7.54 -5.82 7.68
C PRO A 135 6.08 -6.25 7.80
N LEU A 136 5.26 -5.78 6.86
CA LEU A 136 3.90 -6.24 6.66
C LEU A 136 3.86 -7.43 5.71
N ARG A 137 4.76 -7.40 4.72
CA ARG A 137 4.89 -8.46 3.73
C ARG A 137 6.22 -8.36 3.01
N GLU A 138 6.76 -9.50 2.64
CA GLU A 138 7.90 -9.60 1.75
C GLU A 138 7.77 -10.82 0.85
N GLY A 139 8.60 -10.87 -0.17
CA GLY A 139 8.66 -12.04 -1.02
C GLY A 139 9.61 -11.83 -2.18
N TYR A 140 9.91 -12.94 -2.84
CA TYR A 140 10.70 -12.93 -4.05
C TYR A 140 10.20 -14.03 -4.99
N ARG A 141 10.51 -13.87 -6.27
CA ARG A 141 10.34 -14.89 -7.28
C ARG A 141 11.55 -14.90 -8.18
N LYS A 142 11.97 -16.09 -8.60
CA LYS A 142 12.99 -16.30 -9.63
C LYS A 142 12.44 -17.32 -10.63
N GLY A 143 12.41 -16.96 -11.89
CA GLY A 143 12.04 -17.82 -13.01
C GLY A 143 13.11 -17.80 -14.08
N SER A 144 13.39 -18.95 -14.68
CA SER A 144 14.24 -19.07 -15.85
C SER A 144 13.37 -18.89 -17.10
N LYS A 145 13.83 -18.12 -18.09
CA LYS A 145 13.23 -18.08 -19.42
C LYS A 145 13.89 -19.18 -20.25
N GLN A 146 13.11 -20.13 -20.76
CA GLN A 146 13.62 -21.09 -21.74
C GLN A 146 13.85 -20.34 -23.05
N THR A 147 15.10 -20.26 -23.49
CA THR A 147 15.47 -19.86 -24.85
C THR A 147 15.25 -21.08 -25.75
N ASN A 148 14.29 -21.00 -26.67
CA ASN A 148 14.16 -21.94 -27.78
C ASN A 148 15.31 -21.72 -28.78
#